data_AF-A0A645BLJ8-F1
#
_entry.id   AF-A0A645BLJ8-F1
#
_cell.length_a   1.000
_cell.length_b   1.000
_cell.length_c   1.000
_cell.angle_alpha   90.00
_cell.angle_beta   90.00
_cell.angle_gamma   90.00
#
_symmetry.space_group_name_H-M   'P 1'
#
loop_
_entity.id
_entity.type
_entity.pdbx_description
1 polymer ?
#
loop_
_entity_poly.entity_id
_entity_poly.type
_entity_poly.pdbx_seq_one_letter_code
_entity_poly.pdbx_strand_id
1 'polypeptide(L)'
;MLKAITEGVKNAPCINSHIFFNHRFVKGKIVQYQEVDISMPWMLPHGEMMTINLNNIGERTLKDLALYIENIAKKFEKTDMTEAMFSVSMHDTIEKLKKLKIPTVLYRLIGAKFGNSKVKTLSGKAKKAYNSIPETERITKHDIKQGTITVSNVGSLYREQRGSVALLEIVPPQVFAVGIGAIQKKPVVSGTDEIVVGQILPMCLAFDHRALDFGEIVPFIKKLDEIFVNPNLILK
;
A
#
# COMPACT_ATOMS: atom_id res chain seq x y z
N MET A 1 -0.47 -8.61 -11.26
CA MET A 1 0.51 -8.35 -10.18
C MET A 1 -0.12 -8.33 -8.80
N LEU A 2 -1.02 -7.41 -8.46
CA LEU A 2 -1.63 -7.36 -7.12
C LEU A 2 -2.22 -8.71 -6.69
N LYS A 3 -2.97 -9.38 -7.56
CA LYS A 3 -3.49 -10.74 -7.28
C LYS A 3 -2.40 -11.79 -7.00
N ALA A 4 -1.30 -11.77 -7.77
CA ALA A 4 -0.18 -12.69 -7.52
C ALA A 4 0.47 -12.42 -6.16
N ILE A 5 0.67 -11.14 -5.81
CA ILE A 5 1.21 -10.74 -4.51
C ILE A 5 0.28 -11.16 -3.38
N THR A 6 -1.04 -10.97 -3.51
CA THR A 6 -1.99 -11.39 -2.47
C THR A 6 -2.00 -12.91 -2.28
N GLU A 7 -1.93 -13.69 -3.37
CA GLU A 7 -1.83 -15.15 -3.26
C GLU A 7 -0.49 -15.58 -2.62
N GLY A 8 0.61 -14.88 -2.93
CA GLY A 8 1.88 -15.07 -2.25
C GLY A 8 1.78 -14.80 -0.74
N VAL A 9 1.13 -13.70 -0.36
CA VAL A 9 0.93 -13.32 1.05
C VAL A 9 0.08 -14.35 1.79
N LYS A 10 -0.96 -14.88 1.14
CA LYS A 10 -1.77 -15.99 1.68
C LYS A 10 -0.95 -17.25 1.94
N ASN A 11 0.10 -17.50 1.15
CA ASN A 11 1.02 -18.62 1.33
C ASN A 11 2.13 -18.34 2.35
N ALA A 12 2.33 -17.09 2.75
CA ALA A 12 3.27 -16.67 3.80
C ALA A 12 2.58 -15.71 4.80
N PRO A 13 1.62 -16.18 5.60
CA PRO A 13 0.76 -15.31 6.40
C PRO A 13 1.50 -14.39 7.39
N CYS A 14 2.68 -14.81 7.86
CA CYS A 14 3.54 -14.05 8.77
C CYS A 14 3.98 -12.71 8.20
N ILE A 15 4.16 -12.57 6.88
CA ILE A 15 4.55 -11.30 6.25
C ILE A 15 3.41 -10.27 6.28
N ASN A 16 2.16 -10.73 6.48
CA ASN A 16 0.98 -9.90 6.64
C ASN A 16 0.80 -9.46 8.10
N SER A 17 1.82 -8.85 8.67
CA SER A 17 1.86 -8.51 10.11
C SER A 17 2.24 -7.06 10.37
N HIS A 18 1.85 -6.58 11.55
CA HIS A 18 2.38 -5.35 12.13
C HIS A 18 3.27 -5.65 13.32
N ILE A 19 4.40 -4.96 13.42
CA ILE A 19 5.29 -5.00 14.58
C ILE A 19 5.09 -3.75 15.45
N PHE A 20 4.84 -3.96 16.72
CA PHE A 20 4.78 -2.92 17.74
C PHE A 20 5.95 -3.12 18.70
N PHE A 21 6.98 -2.30 18.54
CA PHE A 21 8.19 -2.39 19.36
C PHE A 21 8.27 -1.25 20.37
N ASN A 22 8.43 -1.59 21.65
CA ASN A 22 8.72 -0.61 22.68
C ASN A 22 10.22 -0.54 22.94
N HIS A 23 10.86 0.52 22.41
CA HIS A 23 12.30 0.75 22.53
C HIS A 23 12.79 0.87 23.98
N ARG A 24 11.95 1.38 24.91
CA ARG A 24 12.34 1.56 26.31
C ARG A 24 12.47 0.23 27.05
N PHE A 25 11.64 -0.75 26.71
CA PHE A 25 11.61 -2.05 27.37
C PHE A 25 12.16 -3.20 26.52
N VAL A 26 12.59 -2.91 25.29
CA VAL A 26 13.07 -3.91 24.31
C VAL A 26 12.05 -5.06 24.13
N LYS A 27 10.75 -4.72 24.10
CA LYS A 27 9.66 -5.69 23.93
C LYS A 27 8.91 -5.41 22.64
N GLY A 28 8.81 -6.43 21.79
CA GLY A 28 8.01 -6.42 20.57
C GLY A 28 6.72 -7.22 20.72
N LYS A 29 5.67 -6.79 20.04
CA LYS A 29 4.47 -7.60 19.77
C LYS A 29 4.25 -7.61 18.26
N ILE A 30 4.13 -8.80 17.69
CA ILE A 30 3.73 -8.99 16.29
C ILE A 30 2.23 -9.30 16.27
N VAL A 31 1.50 -8.63 15.39
CA VAL A 31 0.08 -8.85 15.15
C VAL A 31 -0.09 -9.24 13.69
N GLN A 32 -0.48 -10.48 13.45
CA GLN A 32 -0.76 -10.99 12.12
C GLN A 32 -2.21 -10.72 11.74
N TYR A 33 -2.44 -10.38 10.47
CA TYR A 33 -3.76 -10.11 9.90
C TYR A 33 -4.18 -11.24 8.97
N GLN A 34 -5.47 -11.59 9.01
CA GLN A 34 -6.07 -12.53 8.05
C GLN A 34 -6.41 -11.84 6.73
N GLU A 35 -6.96 -10.63 6.83
CA GLU A 35 -7.26 -9.78 5.67
C GLU A 35 -5.98 -9.18 5.10
N VAL A 36 -5.85 -9.19 3.77
CA VAL A 36 -4.71 -8.61 3.06
C VAL A 36 -5.12 -7.26 2.51
N ASP A 37 -4.59 -6.21 3.14
CA ASP A 37 -4.82 -4.82 2.77
C ASP A 37 -3.52 -4.21 2.24
N ILE A 38 -3.54 -3.75 0.98
CA ILE A 38 -2.34 -3.22 0.34
C ILE A 38 -2.35 -1.69 0.37
N SER A 39 -1.37 -1.13 1.08
CA SER A 39 -1.00 0.26 0.96
C SER A 39 -0.24 0.47 -0.35
N MET A 40 -0.79 1.26 -1.26
CA MET A 40 -0.24 1.51 -2.58
C MET A 40 -0.04 3.01 -2.81
N PRO A 41 1.21 3.48 -2.97
CA PRO A 41 1.48 4.83 -3.44
C PRO A 41 0.90 5.02 -4.83
N TRP A 42 0.17 6.12 -5.01
CA TRP A 42 -0.59 6.44 -6.20
C TRP A 42 -0.32 7.88 -6.63
N MET A 43 -0.09 8.10 -7.92
CA MET A 43 0.08 9.44 -8.47
C MET A 43 -1.28 10.05 -8.80
N LEU A 44 -1.60 11.17 -8.18
CA LEU A 44 -2.78 11.95 -8.46
C LEU A 44 -2.63 12.71 -9.79
N PRO A 45 -3.75 13.12 -10.43
CA PRO A 45 -3.71 13.88 -11.69
C PRO A 45 -2.89 15.18 -11.61
N HIS A 46 -2.70 15.75 -10.41
CA HIS A 46 -1.98 17.00 -10.18
C HIS A 46 -0.48 16.80 -9.89
N GLY A 47 0.02 15.57 -10.00
CA GLY A 47 1.42 15.22 -9.80
C GLY A 47 1.82 14.94 -8.35
N GLU A 48 0.91 15.10 -7.40
CA GLU A 48 1.13 14.71 -6.01
C GLU A 48 1.01 13.19 -5.84
N MET A 49 1.84 12.61 -4.97
CA MET A 49 1.74 11.20 -4.60
C MET A 49 0.96 11.05 -3.30
N MET A 50 0.13 10.01 -3.22
CA MET A 50 -0.54 9.63 -2.00
C MET A 50 -0.65 8.11 -1.89
N THR A 51 -0.50 7.60 -0.68
CA THR A 51 -0.74 6.19 -0.39
C THR A 51 -2.22 5.96 -0.11
N ILE A 52 -2.83 5.07 -0.88
CA ILE A 52 -4.17 4.54 -0.60
C ILE A 52 -4.09 3.11 -0.10
N ASN A 53 -5.13 2.70 0.60
CA ASN A 53 -5.31 1.34 1.04
C ASN A 53 -6.33 0.61 0.21
N LEU A 54 -5.88 -0.47 -0.41
CA LEU A 54 -6.69 -1.40 -1.16
C LEU A 54 -7.16 -2.48 -0.21
N ASN A 55 -8.42 -2.38 0.21
CA ASN A 55 -8.95 -3.19 1.30
C ASN A 55 -9.50 -4.53 0.80
N ASN A 56 -9.27 -5.60 1.57
CA ASN A 56 -9.80 -6.94 1.34
C ASN A 56 -9.58 -7.44 -0.08
N ILE A 57 -8.39 -7.17 -0.63
CA ILE A 57 -8.09 -7.56 -2.01
C ILE A 57 -7.72 -9.03 -2.17
N GLY A 58 -7.34 -9.70 -1.07
CA GLY A 58 -6.98 -11.13 -1.10
C GLY A 58 -8.11 -12.03 -1.59
N GLU A 59 -9.35 -11.71 -1.25
CA GLU A 59 -10.53 -12.50 -1.60
C GLU A 59 -11.12 -12.17 -2.98
N ARG A 60 -10.62 -11.12 -3.64
CA ARG A 60 -11.15 -10.69 -4.95
C ARG A 60 -10.62 -11.59 -6.06
N THR A 61 -11.47 -11.86 -7.04
CA THR A 61 -11.04 -12.41 -8.33
C THR A 61 -10.20 -11.38 -9.08
N LEU A 62 -9.45 -11.80 -10.10
CA LEU A 62 -8.67 -10.87 -10.90
C LEU A 62 -9.54 -9.79 -11.57
N LYS A 63 -10.74 -10.19 -12.03
CA LYS A 63 -11.71 -9.27 -12.66
C LYS A 63 -12.27 -8.27 -11.66
N ASP A 64 -12.68 -8.73 -10.48
CA ASP A 64 -13.22 -7.86 -9.44
C ASP A 64 -12.15 -6.90 -8.90
N LEU A 65 -10.90 -7.35 -8.84
CA LEU A 65 -9.78 -6.51 -8.47
C LEU A 65 -9.55 -5.41 -9.52
N ALA A 66 -9.61 -5.73 -10.82
CA ALA A 66 -9.48 -4.72 -11.88
C ALA A 66 -10.60 -3.68 -11.80
N LEU A 67 -11.85 -4.10 -11.65
CA LEU A 67 -13.00 -3.21 -11.49
C LEU A 67 -12.89 -2.36 -10.22
N TYR A 68 -12.39 -2.94 -9.12
CA TYR A 68 -12.18 -2.21 -7.87
C TYR A 68 -11.13 -1.10 -8.03
N ILE A 69 -10.02 -1.38 -8.70
CA ILE A 69 -8.96 -0.40 -8.97
C ILE A 69 -9.47 0.71 -9.89
N GLU A 70 -10.24 0.38 -10.93
CA GLU A 70 -10.87 1.37 -11.81
C GLU A 70 -11.85 2.26 -11.04
N ASN A 71 -12.64 1.69 -10.12
CA ASN A 71 -13.55 2.45 -9.29
C ASN A 71 -12.81 3.40 -8.34
N ILE A 72 -11.69 2.97 -7.75
CA ILE A 72 -10.83 3.85 -6.96
C ILE A 72 -10.29 5.01 -7.80
N ALA A 73 -9.86 4.74 -9.03
CA ALA A 73 -9.40 5.80 -9.94
C ALA A 73 -10.50 6.86 -10.17
N LYS A 74 -11.75 6.42 -10.42
CA LYS A 74 -12.90 7.32 -10.56
C LYS A 74 -13.21 8.11 -9.29
N LYS A 75 -13.05 7.49 -8.12
CA LYS A 75 -13.23 8.18 -6.82
C LYS A 75 -12.24 9.33 -6.66
N PHE A 76 -10.99 9.18 -7.11
CA PHE A 76 -10.00 10.26 -7.01
C PHE A 76 -10.42 11.51 -7.79
N GLU A 77 -10.97 11.36 -8.98
CA GLU A 77 -11.42 12.49 -9.80
C GLU A 77 -12.51 13.33 -9.12
N LYS A 78 -13.31 12.68 -8.26
CA LYS A 78 -14.41 13.31 -7.51
C LYS A 78 -14.02 13.76 -6.10
N THR A 79 -12.80 13.48 -5.65
CA THR A 79 -12.40 13.72 -4.26
C THR A 79 -11.45 14.90 -4.12
N ASP A 80 -11.84 15.88 -3.30
CA ASP A 80 -10.89 16.85 -2.77
C ASP A 80 -10.00 16.17 -1.73
N MET A 81 -8.77 15.87 -2.13
CA MET A 81 -7.82 15.15 -1.28
C MET A 81 -7.39 15.93 -0.04
N THR A 82 -7.38 17.27 -0.13
CA THR A 82 -7.04 18.12 1.02
C THR A 82 -8.10 17.99 2.11
N GLU A 83 -9.38 18.05 1.73
CA GLU A 83 -10.50 17.85 2.64
C GLU A 83 -10.56 16.42 3.17
N ALA A 84 -10.36 15.41 2.29
CA ALA A 84 -10.33 14.00 2.69
C ALA A 84 -9.23 13.75 3.75
N MET A 85 -7.98 14.16 3.49
CA MET A 85 -6.86 13.98 4.42
C MET A 85 -7.05 14.74 5.73
N PHE A 86 -7.60 15.96 5.67
CA PHE A 86 -7.94 16.72 6.86
C PHE A 86 -8.97 15.98 7.73
N SER A 87 -10.01 15.41 7.12
CA SER A 87 -11.04 14.65 7.83
C SER A 87 -10.49 13.40 8.52
N VAL A 88 -9.54 12.69 7.89
CA VAL A 88 -8.86 11.51 8.46
C VAL A 88 -8.01 11.92 9.66
N SER A 89 -7.20 12.96 9.52
CA SER A 89 -6.34 13.49 10.58
C SER A 89 -7.14 13.94 11.81
N MET A 90 -8.30 14.58 11.59
CA MET A 90 -9.20 14.98 12.66
C MET A 90 -9.78 13.78 13.41
N HIS A 91 -10.24 12.75 12.69
CA HIS A 91 -10.74 11.53 13.33
C HIS A 91 -9.65 10.83 14.16
N ASP A 92 -8.44 10.71 13.64
CA ASP A 92 -7.33 10.09 14.37
C ASP A 92 -6.93 10.90 15.61
N THR A 93 -7.05 12.23 15.53
CA THR A 93 -6.82 13.12 16.67
C THR A 93 -7.88 12.91 17.76
N ILE A 94 -9.16 12.78 17.39
CA ILE A 94 -10.26 12.45 18.31
C ILE A 94 -10.05 11.06 18.93
N GLU A 95 -9.63 10.07 18.13
CA GLU A 95 -9.37 8.72 18.64
C GLU A 95 -8.23 8.69 19.67
N LYS A 96 -7.16 9.47 19.44
CA LYS A 96 -6.06 9.62 20.41
C LYS A 96 -6.49 10.35 21.68
N LEU A 97 -7.40 11.32 21.57
CA LEU A 97 -8.00 12.00 22.72
C LEU A 97 -8.78 11.01 23.59
N LYS A 98 -9.59 10.14 22.97
CA LYS A 98 -10.32 9.06 23.68
C LYS A 98 -9.38 8.09 24.41
N LYS A 99 -8.16 7.91 23.92
CA LYS A 99 -7.08 7.11 24.53
C LYS A 99 -6.25 7.89 25.57
N LEU A 100 -6.75 9.03 26.08
CA LEU A 100 -6.10 9.89 27.07
C LEU A 100 -4.71 10.43 26.68
N LYS A 101 -4.37 10.47 25.38
CA LYS A 101 -3.10 11.03 24.88
C LYS A 101 -3.16 12.56 24.72
N ILE A 102 -3.53 13.27 25.78
CA ILE A 102 -3.81 14.73 25.78
C ILE A 102 -2.62 15.57 25.29
N PRO A 103 -1.35 15.35 25.73
CA PRO A 103 -0.23 16.19 25.30
C PRO A 103 0.00 16.13 23.79
N THR A 104 -0.05 14.94 23.19
CA THR A 104 0.13 14.74 21.75
C THR A 104 -0.95 15.45 20.93
N VAL A 105 -2.19 15.45 21.41
CA VAL A 105 -3.32 16.13 20.75
C VAL A 105 -3.12 17.65 20.81
N LEU A 106 -2.69 18.19 21.96
CA LEU A 106 -2.45 19.62 22.13
C LEU A 106 -1.35 20.12 21.17
N TYR A 107 -0.21 19.42 21.10
CA TYR A 107 0.88 19.77 20.16
C TYR A 107 0.43 19.71 18.70
N ARG A 108 -0.40 18.73 18.32
CA ARG A 108 -0.96 18.64 16.97
C ARG A 108 -1.89 19.80 16.62
N LEU A 109 -2.76 20.19 17.56
CA LEU A 109 -3.68 21.31 17.37
C LEU A 109 -2.93 22.63 17.27
N ILE A 110 -1.91 22.84 18.11
CA ILE A 110 -1.04 24.02 18.04
C ILE A 110 -0.32 24.06 16.69
N GLY A 111 0.30 22.95 16.26
CA GLY A 111 0.98 22.86 14.97
C GLY A 111 0.06 23.11 13.77
N ALA A 112 -1.15 22.54 13.79
CA ALA A 112 -2.12 22.72 12.70
C ALA A 112 -2.65 24.16 12.60
N LYS A 113 -2.79 24.88 13.74
CA LYS A 113 -3.37 26.22 13.78
C LYS A 113 -2.33 27.34 13.66
N PHE A 114 -1.10 27.12 14.12
CA PHE A 114 -0.03 28.13 14.16
C PHE A 114 1.17 27.81 13.27
N GLY A 115 1.26 26.62 12.69
CA GLY A 115 2.35 26.26 11.78
C GLY A 115 2.27 26.96 10.42
N ASN A 116 3.42 27.04 9.73
CA ASN A 116 3.53 27.63 8.39
C ASN A 116 2.81 26.80 7.30
N SER A 117 2.53 25.53 7.56
CA SER A 117 1.85 24.60 6.64
C SER A 117 0.38 24.41 6.99
N LYS A 118 -0.39 25.50 7.13
CA LYS A 118 -1.84 25.40 7.43
C LYS A 118 -2.57 24.78 6.24
N VAL A 119 -3.33 23.73 6.51
CA VAL A 119 -4.19 23.10 5.52
C VAL A 119 -5.34 24.03 5.19
N LYS A 120 -5.43 24.48 3.93
CA LYS A 120 -6.56 25.26 3.43
C LYS A 120 -7.68 24.31 3.01
N THR A 121 -8.65 24.12 3.90
CA THR A 121 -9.81 23.26 3.65
C THR A 121 -10.90 23.99 2.85
N LEU A 122 -11.84 23.23 2.31
CA LEU A 122 -12.98 23.80 1.58
C LEU A 122 -13.88 24.57 2.54
N SER A 123 -14.48 25.66 2.06
CA SER A 123 -15.42 26.49 2.82
C SER A 123 -16.70 26.81 2.01
N GLY A 124 -17.76 27.19 2.72
CA GLY A 124 -19.02 27.65 2.12
C GLY A 124 -19.66 26.65 1.15
N LYS A 125 -20.00 27.15 -0.06
CA LYS A 125 -20.69 26.37 -1.10
C LYS A 125 -19.86 25.17 -1.59
N ALA A 126 -18.54 25.34 -1.71
CA ALA A 126 -17.64 24.27 -2.16
C ALA A 126 -17.61 23.10 -1.18
N LYS A 127 -17.55 23.38 0.14
CA LYS A 127 -17.62 22.34 1.17
C LYS A 127 -18.95 21.60 1.16
N LYS A 128 -20.07 22.33 0.98
CA LYS A 128 -21.40 21.73 0.89
C LYS A 128 -21.53 20.82 -0.34
N ALA A 129 -21.01 21.25 -1.49
CA ALA A 129 -20.97 20.44 -2.71
C ALA A 129 -20.15 19.16 -2.52
N TYR A 130 -18.94 19.26 -1.96
CA TYR A 130 -18.10 18.10 -1.69
C TYR A 130 -18.76 17.11 -0.71
N ASN A 131 -19.40 17.61 0.35
CA ASN A 131 -20.11 16.78 1.31
C ASN A 131 -21.38 16.12 0.75
N SER A 132 -21.90 16.61 -0.38
CA SER A 132 -23.05 15.99 -1.06
C SER A 132 -22.66 14.80 -1.95
N ILE A 133 -21.37 14.61 -2.25
CA ILE A 133 -20.89 13.47 -3.01
C ILE A 133 -21.03 12.21 -2.15
N PRO A 134 -21.72 11.15 -2.63
CA PRO A 134 -21.88 9.90 -1.89
C PRO A 134 -20.53 9.27 -1.51
N GLU A 135 -20.43 8.62 -0.35
CA GLU A 135 -19.21 7.92 0.08
C GLU A 135 -18.78 6.78 -0.87
N THR A 136 -19.72 6.23 -1.62
CA THR A 136 -19.47 5.25 -2.68
C THR A 136 -18.76 5.84 -3.89
N GLU A 137 -18.79 7.16 -4.06
CA GLU A 137 -18.24 7.89 -5.22
C GLU A 137 -17.00 8.73 -4.89
N ARG A 138 -16.60 8.78 -3.61
CA ARG A 138 -15.38 9.50 -3.17
C ARG A 138 -14.45 8.60 -2.35
N ILE A 139 -13.21 9.04 -2.21
CA ILE A 139 -12.23 8.44 -1.32
C ILE A 139 -12.68 8.70 0.12
N THR A 140 -12.73 7.63 0.90
CA THR A 140 -13.17 7.67 2.29
C THR A 140 -11.99 7.50 3.24
N LYS A 141 -12.24 7.66 4.55
CA LYS A 141 -11.24 7.33 5.58
C LYS A 141 -10.74 5.89 5.44
N HIS A 142 -11.62 4.96 5.10
CA HIS A 142 -11.28 3.54 4.95
C HIS A 142 -10.29 3.30 3.81
N ASP A 143 -10.37 4.11 2.75
CA ASP A 143 -9.48 4.02 1.59
C ASP A 143 -8.10 4.67 1.83
N ILE A 144 -7.91 5.42 2.92
CA ILE A 144 -6.66 6.12 3.26
C ILE A 144 -5.96 5.46 4.46
N LYS A 145 -6.72 4.79 5.33
CA LYS A 145 -6.19 4.18 6.54
C LYS A 145 -5.15 3.12 6.17
N GLN A 146 -4.03 3.12 6.86
CA GLN A 146 -2.90 2.23 6.60
C GLN A 146 -3.30 0.74 6.56
N GLY A 147 -2.81 0.05 5.53
CA GLY A 147 -3.00 -1.39 5.31
C GLY A 147 -2.01 -2.28 6.06
N THR A 148 -1.97 -3.55 5.68
CA THR A 148 -1.14 -4.58 6.32
C THR A 148 0.23 -4.74 5.67
N ILE A 149 0.34 -4.48 4.37
CA ILE A 149 1.61 -4.46 3.62
C ILE A 149 1.64 -3.27 2.64
N THR A 150 2.82 -2.97 2.10
CA THR A 150 2.97 -1.93 1.06
C THR A 150 3.35 -2.55 -0.29
N VAL A 151 2.73 -2.09 -1.38
CA VAL A 151 3.16 -2.39 -2.74
C VAL A 151 3.41 -1.10 -3.51
N SER A 152 4.65 -0.91 -3.97
CA SER A 152 5.06 0.23 -4.77
C SER A 152 5.35 -0.20 -6.21
N ASN A 153 4.57 0.30 -7.17
CA ASN A 153 4.76 0.00 -8.59
C ASN A 153 5.55 1.12 -9.29
N VAL A 154 6.87 1.09 -9.12
CA VAL A 154 7.78 2.03 -9.78
C VAL A 154 7.73 1.86 -11.30
N GLY A 155 7.59 0.62 -11.76
CA GLY A 155 7.53 0.29 -13.19
C GLY A 155 6.36 0.90 -13.93
N SER A 156 5.25 1.22 -13.26
CA SER A 156 4.16 1.97 -13.91
C SER A 156 4.50 3.44 -14.15
N LEU A 157 5.33 4.04 -13.30
CA LEU A 157 5.71 5.44 -13.39
C LEU A 157 6.89 5.66 -14.34
N TYR A 158 7.89 4.77 -14.29
CA TYR A 158 9.07 4.84 -15.15
C TYR A 158 9.24 3.55 -15.95
N ARG A 159 8.55 3.50 -17.11
CA ARG A 159 8.52 2.30 -17.98
C ARG A 159 9.87 1.94 -18.59
N GLU A 160 10.77 2.91 -18.71
CA GLU A 160 12.12 2.70 -19.26
C GLU A 160 13.16 2.34 -18.20
N GLN A 161 12.73 2.16 -16.93
CA GLN A 161 13.62 1.77 -15.84
C GLN A 161 14.46 0.55 -16.22
N ARG A 162 15.78 0.70 -16.07
CA ARG A 162 16.76 -0.39 -16.16
C ARG A 162 17.26 -0.75 -14.75
N GLY A 163 17.53 -2.03 -14.53
CA GLY A 163 18.01 -2.53 -13.24
C GLY A 163 16.87 -2.93 -12.30
N SER A 164 17.09 -2.78 -11.00
CA SER A 164 16.14 -3.20 -9.95
C SER A 164 15.70 -2.01 -9.11
N VAL A 165 14.52 -2.11 -8.48
CA VAL A 165 14.15 -1.22 -7.39
C VAL A 165 15.06 -1.54 -6.21
N ALA A 166 15.86 -0.57 -5.76
CA ALA A 166 16.80 -0.75 -4.63
C ALA A 166 16.46 0.14 -3.43
N LEU A 167 15.55 1.11 -3.62
CA LEU A 167 15.06 1.98 -2.56
C LEU A 167 13.59 1.65 -2.32
N LEU A 168 13.33 1.02 -1.17
CA LEU A 168 11.99 0.68 -0.71
C LEU A 168 11.96 0.77 0.81
N GLU A 169 11.07 1.60 1.32
CA GLU A 169 10.85 1.75 2.76
C GLU A 169 9.65 0.93 3.19
N ILE A 170 9.80 0.24 4.33
CA ILE A 170 8.69 -0.40 5.02
C ILE A 170 7.99 0.68 5.84
N VAL A 171 6.70 0.92 5.59
CA VAL A 171 5.94 1.93 6.32
C VAL A 171 5.48 1.36 7.66
N PRO A 172 6.03 1.82 8.81
CA PRO A 172 5.64 1.28 10.11
C PRO A 172 4.16 1.52 10.39
N PRO A 173 3.44 0.58 11.05
CA PRO A 173 3.97 -0.60 11.72
C PRO A 173 4.06 -1.87 10.84
N GLN A 174 3.91 -1.77 9.52
CA GLN A 174 4.02 -2.95 8.63
C GLN A 174 5.42 -3.58 8.73
N VAL A 175 5.51 -4.86 8.37
CA VAL A 175 6.78 -5.61 8.38
C VAL A 175 7.25 -6.00 6.98
N PHE A 176 6.45 -5.74 5.94
CA PHE A 176 6.72 -6.21 4.59
C PHE A 176 6.29 -5.19 3.53
N ALA A 177 7.14 -4.98 2.53
CA ALA A 177 6.87 -4.15 1.37
C ALA A 177 7.42 -4.78 0.09
N VAL A 178 6.73 -4.56 -1.03
CA VAL A 178 7.11 -5.05 -2.35
C VAL A 178 7.26 -3.89 -3.32
N GLY A 179 8.44 -3.75 -3.91
CA GLY A 179 8.74 -2.83 -5.00
C GLY A 179 8.72 -3.55 -6.33
N ILE A 180 7.91 -3.09 -7.28
CA ILE A 180 7.80 -3.65 -8.62
C ILE A 180 8.44 -2.67 -9.61
N GLY A 181 9.50 -3.09 -10.29
CA GLY A 181 10.13 -2.28 -11.34
C GLY A 181 9.51 -2.51 -12.72
N ALA A 182 10.03 -1.82 -13.73
CA ALA A 182 9.58 -2.00 -15.12
C ALA A 182 10.02 -3.36 -15.68
N ILE A 183 9.14 -3.96 -16.51
CA ILE A 183 9.46 -5.17 -17.26
C ILE A 183 10.60 -4.85 -18.24
N GLN A 184 11.65 -5.67 -18.22
CA GLN A 184 12.85 -5.49 -19.03
C GLN A 184 13.09 -6.70 -19.92
N LYS A 185 13.51 -6.48 -21.16
CA LYS A 185 14.02 -7.55 -22.03
C LYS A 185 15.49 -7.79 -21.69
N LYS A 186 15.85 -9.03 -21.35
CA LYS A 186 17.22 -9.44 -21.00
C LYS A 186 17.55 -10.81 -21.62
N PRO A 187 18.83 -11.09 -21.94
CA PRO A 187 19.24 -12.45 -22.25
C PRO A 187 19.06 -13.34 -21.01
N VAL A 188 18.42 -14.49 -21.17
CA VAL A 188 18.19 -15.50 -20.13
C VAL A 188 18.49 -16.88 -20.69
N VAL A 189 18.82 -17.82 -19.82
CA VAL A 189 18.99 -19.23 -20.21
C VAL A 189 17.62 -19.92 -20.13
N SER A 190 17.21 -20.57 -21.22
CA SER A 190 15.96 -21.35 -21.27
C SER A 190 16.09 -22.65 -20.47
N GLY A 191 14.98 -23.38 -20.31
CA GLY A 191 15.03 -24.74 -19.74
C GLY A 191 15.75 -25.79 -20.61
N THR A 192 16.17 -25.41 -21.82
CA THR A 192 16.95 -26.23 -22.76
C THR A 192 18.40 -25.74 -22.91
N ASP A 193 18.89 -24.94 -21.96
CA ASP A 193 20.23 -24.35 -21.93
C ASP A 193 20.56 -23.41 -23.12
N GLU A 194 19.54 -22.85 -23.77
CA GLU A 194 19.71 -21.87 -24.85
C GLU A 194 19.61 -20.43 -24.34
N ILE A 195 20.44 -19.52 -24.88
CA ILE A 195 20.31 -18.09 -24.59
C ILE A 195 19.16 -17.52 -25.43
N VAL A 196 18.10 -17.08 -24.75
CA VAL A 196 16.90 -16.49 -25.37
C VAL A 196 16.62 -15.10 -24.80
N VAL A 197 15.81 -14.30 -25.49
CA VAL A 197 15.33 -13.03 -24.96
C VAL A 197 14.15 -13.29 -24.01
N GLY A 198 14.37 -13.05 -22.72
CA GLY A 198 13.35 -13.18 -21.67
C GLY A 198 12.77 -11.83 -21.24
N GLN A 199 11.52 -11.85 -20.76
CA GLN A 199 10.93 -10.74 -20.02
C GLN A 199 11.19 -10.92 -18.53
N ILE A 200 11.93 -9.98 -17.93
CA ILE A 200 12.27 -9.99 -16.51
C ILE A 200 11.49 -8.89 -15.80
N LEU A 201 10.76 -9.26 -14.75
CA LEU A 201 10.13 -8.33 -13.82
C LEU A 201 11.00 -8.22 -12.55
N PRO A 202 11.79 -7.15 -12.37
CA PRO A 202 12.56 -6.97 -11.15
C PRO A 202 11.60 -6.67 -9.98
N MET A 203 11.77 -7.40 -8.89
CA MET A 203 11.05 -7.19 -7.64
C MET A 203 12.03 -6.94 -6.49
N CYS A 204 11.70 -6.00 -5.63
CA CYS A 204 12.39 -5.72 -4.37
C CYS A 204 11.49 -6.14 -3.22
N LEU A 205 11.95 -7.07 -2.38
CA LEU A 205 11.24 -7.48 -1.18
C LEU A 205 11.96 -6.86 0.01
N ALA A 206 11.30 -5.92 0.69
CA ALA A 206 11.81 -5.34 1.92
C ALA A 206 11.02 -5.91 3.09
N PHE A 207 11.72 -6.34 4.13
CA PHE A 207 11.10 -6.86 5.34
C PHE A 207 11.84 -6.43 6.60
N ASP A 208 11.10 -6.37 7.70
CA ASP A 208 11.63 -6.00 9.01
C ASP A 208 12.23 -7.25 9.67
N HIS A 209 13.56 -7.33 9.70
CA HIS A 209 14.30 -8.44 10.32
C HIS A 209 14.09 -8.58 11.84
N ARG A 210 13.43 -7.60 12.49
CA ARG A 210 13.00 -7.75 13.89
C ARG A 210 11.75 -8.62 14.01
N ALA A 211 11.01 -8.79 12.92
CA ALA A 211 9.73 -9.50 12.87
C ALA A 211 9.81 -10.82 12.09
N LEU A 212 10.66 -10.89 11.06
CA LEU A 212 10.70 -11.99 10.10
C LEU A 212 12.15 -12.38 9.77
N ASP A 213 12.37 -13.66 9.51
CA ASP A 213 13.55 -14.15 8.82
C ASP A 213 13.26 -14.56 7.36
N PHE A 214 14.31 -14.87 6.61
CA PHE A 214 14.16 -15.25 5.19
C PHE A 214 13.31 -16.51 5.00
N GLY A 215 13.32 -17.45 5.95
CA GLY A 215 12.56 -18.70 5.87
C GLY A 215 11.05 -18.45 5.72
N GLU A 216 10.56 -17.39 6.34
CA GLU A 216 9.17 -16.95 6.37
C GLU A 216 8.74 -16.31 5.05
N ILE A 217 9.69 -15.84 4.25
CA ILE A 217 9.45 -15.21 2.95
C ILE A 217 9.54 -16.22 1.80
N VAL A 218 10.24 -17.35 2.00
CA VAL A 218 10.37 -18.40 0.98
C VAL A 218 9.02 -18.87 0.42
N PRO A 219 7.97 -19.14 1.23
CA PRO A 219 6.67 -19.55 0.70
C PRO A 219 6.03 -18.49 -0.22
N PHE A 220 6.22 -17.21 0.07
CA PHE A 220 5.76 -16.10 -0.78
C PHE A 220 6.45 -16.15 -2.15
N ILE A 221 7.79 -16.30 -2.16
CA ILE A 221 8.59 -16.35 -3.39
C ILE A 221 8.20 -17.57 -4.23
N LYS A 222 8.17 -18.76 -3.62
CA LYS A 222 7.77 -20.00 -4.30
C LYS A 222 6.38 -19.88 -4.91
N LYS A 223 5.45 -19.21 -4.22
CA LYS A 223 4.10 -19.03 -4.76
C LYS A 223 4.09 -18.10 -5.98
N LEU A 224 4.89 -17.05 -5.98
CA LEU A 224 5.04 -16.18 -7.16
C LEU A 224 5.65 -16.96 -8.33
N ASP A 225 6.67 -17.78 -8.08
CA ASP A 225 7.29 -18.62 -9.11
C ASP A 225 6.26 -19.56 -9.74
N GLU A 226 5.45 -20.25 -8.93
CA GLU A 226 4.34 -21.09 -9.41
C GLU A 226 3.36 -20.31 -10.30
N ILE A 227 2.97 -19.11 -9.88
CA ILE A 227 1.99 -18.27 -10.59
C ILE A 227 2.59 -17.75 -11.90
N PHE A 228 3.87 -17.37 -11.93
CA PHE A 228 4.52 -16.90 -13.15
C PHE A 228 4.77 -18.02 -14.15
N VAL A 229 5.01 -19.24 -13.70
CA VAL A 229 5.07 -20.44 -14.55
C VAL A 229 3.68 -20.81 -15.07
N ASN A 230 2.65 -20.73 -14.22
CA ASN A 230 1.28 -21.07 -14.60
C ASN A 230 0.26 -19.97 -14.20
N PRO A 231 0.08 -18.94 -15.05
CA PRO A 231 -0.82 -17.83 -14.75
C PRO A 231 -2.29 -18.24 -14.53
N ASN A 232 -2.72 -19.40 -15.05
CA ASN A 232 -4.09 -19.90 -14.88
C ASN A 232 -4.49 -20.11 -13.41
N LEU A 233 -3.51 -20.22 -12.51
CA LEU A 233 -3.74 -20.32 -11.07
C LEU A 233 -4.47 -19.10 -10.48
N ILE A 234 -4.36 -17.93 -11.13
CA ILE A 234 -4.98 -16.67 -10.66
C ILE A 234 -6.03 -16.08 -11.61
N LEU A 235 -6.32 -16.76 -12.72
CA LEU A 235 -7.31 -16.33 -13.72
C LEU A 235 -8.74 -16.78 -13.39
N LYS A 236 -8.90 -17.63 -12.37
CA LYS A 236 -10.20 -18.13 -11.90
C LYS A 236 -10.92 -17.13 -11.01
#